data_AF-A0A2P2MJB9-F1
#
_entry.id   AF-A0A2P2MJB9-F1
#
_cell.length_a   1.000
_cell.length_b   1.000
_cell.length_c   1.000
_cell.angle_alpha   90.00
_cell.angle_beta   90.00
_cell.angle_gamma   90.00
#
_symmetry.space_group_name_H-M   'P 1'
#
loop_
_entity.id
_entity.type
_entity.pdbx_description
1 polymer ?
#
loop_
_entity_poly.entity_id
_entity_poly.type
_entity_poly.pdbx_seq_one_letter_code
_entity_poly.pdbx_strand_id
1 'polypeptide(L)'
;MHRVGSAGNTSNSVRPRKEKRLTYVLSDADDTKHCAGVNCLAVLKSSASDRYDFLYTGSRDGTLKRWALDLDSATCSATFESHVDWVNDAVLAGDSTLVSCSSDTTLKAWNCLSDGVCTRTLRQHSDYVTCLAAAGKNCHAF
;
A
#
# COMPACT_ATOMS: atom_id res chain seq x y z
N MET A 1 34.22 -28.85 -25.11
CA MET A 1 34.32 -29.77 -23.96
C MET A 1 32.91 -30.11 -23.49
N HIS A 2 32.44 -31.30 -23.83
CA HIS A 2 31.14 -31.82 -23.43
C HIS A 2 31.18 -32.29 -21.97
N ARG A 3 30.13 -32.01 -21.19
CA ARG A 3 29.79 -32.78 -20.00
C ARG A 3 28.31 -33.17 -20.06
N VAL A 4 28.07 -34.47 -20.05
CA VAL A 4 26.77 -35.14 -19.91
C VAL A 4 26.85 -36.03 -18.68
N GLY A 5 25.75 -36.09 -17.92
CA GLY A 5 25.50 -37.04 -16.83
C GLY A 5 25.66 -36.41 -15.44
N SER A 6 24.76 -36.57 -14.47
CA SER A 6 23.77 -37.63 -14.28
C SER A 6 22.60 -37.15 -13.43
N ALA A 7 21.40 -37.66 -13.70
CA ALA A 7 20.22 -37.48 -12.89
C ALA A 7 20.38 -38.24 -11.57
N GLY A 8 20.51 -37.51 -10.46
CA GLY A 8 20.41 -38.03 -9.11
C GLY A 8 19.05 -37.67 -8.52
N ASN A 9 18.11 -38.60 -8.54
CA ASN A 9 16.87 -38.53 -7.78
C ASN A 9 17.21 -38.71 -6.29
N THR A 10 17.19 -37.63 -5.51
CA THR A 10 17.18 -37.71 -4.04
C THR A 10 15.88 -37.07 -3.54
N SER A 11 14.98 -37.96 -3.12
CA SER A 11 13.72 -37.67 -2.44
C SER A 11 13.94 -37.12 -1.03
N ASN A 12 14.63 -35.98 -0.92
CA ASN A 12 14.72 -35.22 0.31
C ASN A 12 14.03 -33.88 0.08
N SER A 13 12.73 -33.84 0.39
CA SER A 13 11.96 -32.61 0.57
C SER A 13 12.47 -31.88 1.81
N VAL A 14 13.68 -31.34 1.73
CA VAL A 14 14.14 -30.30 2.66
C VAL A 14 13.38 -29.07 2.21
N ARG A 15 12.27 -28.75 2.89
CA ARG A 15 11.63 -27.44 2.73
C ARG A 15 12.74 -26.40 2.88
N PRO A 16 13.03 -25.58 1.85
CA PRO A 16 14.12 -24.62 1.94
C PRO A 16 13.85 -23.76 3.16
N ARG A 17 14.80 -23.77 4.11
CA ARG A 17 14.73 -22.98 5.33
C ARG A 17 14.50 -21.54 4.90
N LYS A 18 13.39 -20.92 5.30
CA LYS A 18 13.10 -19.52 4.96
C LYS A 18 14.28 -18.66 5.39
N GLU A 19 15.05 -18.17 4.43
CA GLU A 19 16.15 -17.25 4.67
C GLU A 19 15.57 -15.92 5.13
N LYS A 20 16.05 -15.39 6.26
CA LYS A 20 15.70 -14.05 6.71
C LYS A 20 16.75 -13.09 6.18
N ARG A 21 16.31 -12.06 5.46
CA ARG A 21 17.15 -10.98 4.95
C ARG A 21 16.77 -9.70 5.70
N LEU A 22 17.77 -8.93 6.09
CA LEU A 22 17.58 -7.59 6.64
C LEU A 22 17.79 -6.59 5.51
N THR A 23 16.89 -5.62 5.40
CA THR A 23 16.95 -4.55 4.39
C THR A 23 16.60 -3.25 5.08
N TYR A 24 17.28 -2.17 4.71
CA TYR A 24 17.04 -0.82 5.25
C TYR A 24 17.01 0.17 4.08
N VAL A 25 16.28 1.26 4.25
CA VAL A 25 16.20 2.35 3.28
C VAL A 25 16.79 3.60 3.94
N LEU A 26 17.67 4.29 3.22
CA LEU A 26 18.19 5.59 3.62
C LEU A 26 17.39 6.66 2.87
N SER A 27 16.56 7.38 3.60
CA SER A 27 15.68 8.42 3.08
C SER A 27 16.05 9.77 3.66
N ASP A 28 15.73 10.84 2.95
CA ASP A 28 15.74 12.19 3.52
C ASP A 28 14.63 12.32 4.58
N ALA A 29 14.85 13.16 5.59
CA ALA A 29 13.85 13.45 6.60
C ALA A 29 12.65 14.21 6.01
N ASP A 30 12.88 15.00 4.95
CA ASP A 30 11.85 15.80 4.27
C ASP A 30 11.22 15.06 3.09
N ASP A 31 10.84 13.79 3.28
CA ASP A 31 10.18 12.96 2.28
C ASP A 31 8.72 13.38 2.04
N THR A 32 8.56 14.54 1.40
CA THR A 32 7.27 15.17 1.08
C THR A 32 6.76 14.81 -0.31
N LYS A 33 7.58 14.14 -1.13
CA LYS A 33 7.28 13.79 -2.52
C LYS A 33 7.46 12.30 -2.74
N HIS A 34 6.73 11.74 -3.69
CA HIS A 34 7.01 10.38 -4.11
C HIS A 34 8.35 10.31 -4.86
N CYS A 35 9.15 9.28 -4.57
CA CYS A 35 10.42 9.05 -5.26
C CYS A 35 10.28 8.07 -6.44
N ALA A 36 9.07 7.55 -6.68
CA ALA A 36 8.71 6.72 -7.81
C ALA A 36 7.33 7.08 -8.39
N GLY A 37 6.91 6.36 -9.42
CA GLY A 37 5.60 6.56 -10.06
C GLY A 37 4.43 6.20 -9.13
N VAL A 38 3.36 6.99 -9.20
CA VAL A 38 2.09 6.75 -8.50
C VAL A 38 1.26 5.73 -9.29
N ASN A 39 0.83 4.66 -8.62
CA ASN A 39 0.00 3.61 -9.22
C ASN A 39 -1.49 3.84 -8.97
N CYS A 40 -1.86 4.41 -7.82
CA CYS A 40 -3.26 4.55 -7.42
C CYS A 40 -3.55 5.86 -6.71
N LEU A 41 -4.81 6.28 -6.77
CA LEU A 41 -5.34 7.50 -6.17
C LEU A 41 -6.67 7.18 -5.49
N ALA A 42 -6.91 7.72 -4.29
CA ALA A 42 -8.21 7.67 -3.62
C ALA A 42 -8.56 9.06 -3.07
N VAL A 43 -9.83 9.46 -3.15
CA VAL A 43 -10.27 10.79 -2.70
C VAL A 43 -11.33 10.64 -1.62
N LEU A 44 -11.10 11.28 -0.48
CA LEU A 44 -12.08 11.45 0.57
C LEU A 44 -12.63 12.86 0.49
N LYS A 45 -13.89 12.98 0.06
CA LYS A 45 -14.60 14.26 0.04
C LYS A 45 -15.30 14.50 1.36
N SER A 46 -15.12 15.68 1.93
CA SER A 46 -15.91 16.06 3.11
C SER A 46 -17.25 16.63 2.66
N SER A 47 -18.35 16.16 3.24
CA SER A 47 -19.71 16.57 2.86
C SER A 47 -20.10 17.96 3.37
N ALA A 48 -19.23 18.64 4.12
CA ALA A 48 -19.45 20.00 4.63
C ALA A 48 -18.51 20.95 3.90
N SER A 49 -19.03 22.04 3.36
CA SER A 49 -18.32 23.00 2.48
C SER A 49 -17.08 23.68 3.07
N ASP A 50 -16.70 23.36 4.32
CA ASP A 50 -15.61 23.99 5.08
C ASP A 50 -14.46 23.03 5.41
N ARG A 51 -14.46 21.82 4.84
CA ARG A 51 -13.49 20.77 5.21
C ARG A 51 -12.70 20.35 3.99
N TYR A 52 -11.38 20.57 4.05
CA TYR A 52 -10.41 20.17 3.05
C TYR A 52 -10.69 18.76 2.51
N ASP A 53 -10.63 18.60 1.19
CA ASP A 53 -10.66 17.29 0.56
C ASP A 53 -9.31 16.62 0.76
N PHE A 54 -9.31 15.31 1.05
CA PHE A 54 -8.07 14.56 1.19
C PHE A 54 -7.85 13.66 -0.02
N LEU A 55 -6.72 13.83 -0.68
CA LEU A 55 -6.24 12.93 -1.72
C LEU A 55 -5.21 11.97 -1.13
N TYR A 56 -5.37 10.67 -1.38
CA TYR A 56 -4.41 9.64 -1.04
C TYR A 56 -3.76 9.15 -2.32
N THR A 57 -2.43 9.03 -2.30
CA THR A 57 -1.65 8.56 -3.45
C THR A 57 -0.79 7.38 -3.02
N GLY A 58 -0.83 6.29 -3.77
CA GLY A 58 0.00 5.10 -3.54
C GLY A 58 1.05 4.96 -4.63
N SER A 59 2.31 4.80 -4.22
CA SER A 59 3.45 4.83 -5.12
C SER A 59 4.25 3.53 -5.12
N ARG A 60 5.03 3.35 -6.18
CA ARG A 60 6.04 2.30 -6.30
C ARG A 60 7.21 2.46 -5.34
N ASP A 61 7.28 3.57 -4.62
CA ASP A 61 8.24 3.75 -3.52
C ASP A 61 7.83 3.00 -2.24
N GLY A 62 6.67 2.33 -2.24
CA GLY A 62 6.16 1.60 -1.07
C GLY A 62 5.47 2.49 -0.04
N THR A 63 5.30 3.78 -0.33
CA THR A 63 4.60 4.73 0.56
C THR A 63 3.21 5.05 0.04
N LEU A 64 2.31 5.35 0.98
CA LEU A 64 1.12 6.15 0.67
C LEU A 64 1.34 7.56 1.21
N LYS A 65 0.83 8.57 0.52
CA LYS A 65 0.83 9.95 1.03
C LYS A 65 -0.58 10.50 1.03
N ARG A 66 -0.92 11.29 2.05
CA ARG A 66 -2.16 12.06 2.15
C ARG A 66 -1.84 13.52 1.85
N TRP A 67 -2.61 14.08 0.93
CA TRP A 67 -2.55 15.46 0.52
C TRP A 67 -3.82 16.17 0.97
N ALA A 68 -3.66 17.28 1.68
CA ALA A 68 -4.76 18.20 1.93
C ALA A 68 -4.93 19.07 0.68
N LEU A 69 -6.09 18.95 0.04
CA LEU A 69 -6.46 19.76 -1.12
C LEU A 69 -7.12 21.03 -0.63
N ASP A 70 -6.53 22.16 -1.00
CA ASP A 70 -7.10 23.50 -0.91
C ASP A 70 -7.42 24.00 -2.33
N LEU A 71 -8.19 25.07 -2.44
CA LEU A 71 -8.65 25.64 -3.72
C LEU A 71 -7.51 25.86 -4.72
N ASP A 72 -6.35 26.32 -4.23
CA ASP A 72 -5.19 26.68 -5.05
C ASP A 72 -3.94 25.82 -4.80
N SER A 73 -3.96 24.89 -3.84
CA SER A 73 -2.75 24.11 -3.52
C SER A 73 -3.04 22.73 -2.93
N ALA A 74 -2.13 21.79 -3.16
CA ALA A 74 -2.12 20.49 -2.51
C ALA A 74 -0.87 20.38 -1.64
N THR A 75 -1.04 20.19 -0.34
CA THR A 75 0.08 20.05 0.60
C THR A 75 0.14 18.65 1.17
N CYS A 76 1.34 18.06 1.26
CA CYS A 76 1.53 16.76 1.87
C CYS A 76 1.27 16.87 3.37
N SER A 77 0.18 16.26 3.84
CA SER A 77 -0.24 16.29 5.24
C SER A 77 0.35 15.11 6.02
N ALA A 78 0.50 13.94 5.40
CA ALA A 78 1.05 12.77 6.07
C ALA A 78 1.67 11.78 5.07
N THR A 79 2.74 11.11 5.49
CA THR A 79 3.34 9.97 4.81
C THR A 79 3.06 8.71 5.62
N PHE A 80 2.51 7.69 4.97
CA PHE A 80 2.27 6.37 5.52
C PHE A 80 3.38 5.45 5.02
N GLU A 81 4.27 5.01 5.91
CA GLU A 81 5.27 3.97 5.61
C GLU A 81 4.54 2.63 5.41
N SER A 82 4.07 2.43 4.18
CA SER A 82 3.02 1.46 3.94
C SER A 82 3.55 0.06 3.73
N HIS A 83 4.33 -0.15 2.69
CA HIS A 83 4.66 -1.46 2.15
C HIS A 83 6.15 -1.55 1.86
N VAL A 84 6.67 -2.78 1.88
CA VAL A 84 8.09 -3.05 1.57
C VAL A 84 8.34 -3.04 0.05
N ASP A 85 7.27 -3.22 -0.71
CA ASP A 85 7.27 -3.24 -2.18
C ASP A 85 6.17 -2.29 -2.69
N TRP A 86 5.97 -2.24 -4.01
CA TRP A 86 5.08 -1.31 -4.67
C TRP A 86 3.67 -1.34 -4.09
N VAL A 87 3.10 -0.17 -3.83
CA VAL A 87 1.67 -0.05 -3.61
C VAL A 87 0.99 -0.15 -4.96
N ASN A 88 0.17 -1.17 -5.15
CA ASN A 88 -0.50 -1.41 -6.43
C ASN A 88 -1.86 -0.70 -6.47
N ASP A 89 -2.59 -0.72 -5.37
CA ASP A 89 -3.91 -0.11 -5.30
C ASP A 89 -4.24 0.34 -3.86
N ALA A 90 -5.17 1.29 -3.75
CA ALA A 90 -5.67 1.79 -2.48
C ALA A 90 -7.13 2.21 -2.61
N VAL A 91 -7.97 1.80 -1.67
CA VAL A 91 -9.40 2.07 -1.67
C VAL A 91 -9.89 2.56 -0.31
N LEU A 92 -10.84 3.49 -0.32
CA LEU A 92 -11.57 3.89 0.89
C LEU A 92 -12.69 2.88 1.16
N ALA A 93 -12.62 2.26 2.33
CA ALA A 93 -13.62 1.34 2.84
C ALA A 93 -14.44 2.05 3.95
N GLY A 94 -15.67 2.45 3.63
CA GLY A 94 -16.52 3.21 4.56
C GLY A 94 -16.01 4.64 4.78
N ASP A 95 -16.29 5.19 5.96
CA ASP A 95 -16.15 6.64 6.19
C ASP A 95 -14.72 7.06 6.59
N SER A 96 -13.94 6.15 7.20
CA SER A 96 -12.65 6.50 7.81
C SER A 96 -11.53 5.47 7.63
N THR A 97 -11.76 4.41 6.84
CA THR A 97 -10.75 3.36 6.64
C THR A 97 -10.20 3.42 5.23
N LEU A 98 -8.88 3.51 5.10
CA LEU A 98 -8.15 3.34 3.84
C LEU A 98 -7.53 1.95 3.83
N VAL A 99 -7.68 1.21 2.75
CA VAL A 99 -7.05 -0.10 2.56
C VAL A 99 -6.11 -0.02 1.37
N SER A 100 -4.87 -0.48 1.53
CA SER A 100 -3.86 -0.55 0.48
C SER A 100 -3.44 -1.99 0.22
N CYS A 101 -3.03 -2.28 -1.00
CA CYS A 101 -2.46 -3.55 -1.38
C CYS A 101 -1.13 -3.40 -2.09
N SER A 102 -0.28 -4.43 -1.99
CA SER A 102 1.09 -4.36 -2.50
C SER A 102 1.57 -5.69 -3.09
N SER A 103 2.62 -5.56 -3.90
CA SER A 103 3.47 -6.67 -4.35
C SER A 103 4.18 -7.38 -3.18
N ASP A 104 4.19 -6.80 -1.97
CA ASP A 104 4.70 -7.47 -0.77
C ASP A 104 3.79 -8.60 -0.24
N THR A 105 2.73 -8.94 -0.99
CA THR A 105 1.71 -9.97 -0.70
C THR A 105 0.79 -9.62 0.48
N THR A 106 0.83 -8.37 0.96
CA THR A 106 0.02 -7.92 2.09
C THR A 106 -1.00 -6.88 1.69
N LEU A 107 -2.09 -6.84 2.46
CA LEU A 107 -2.98 -5.70 2.49
C LEU A 107 -2.82 -5.01 3.84
N LYS A 108 -2.88 -3.68 3.84
CA LYS A 108 -2.82 -2.89 5.07
C LYS A 108 -4.03 -1.98 5.16
N ALA A 109 -4.58 -1.89 6.35
CA ALA A 109 -5.68 -0.98 6.67
C ALA A 109 -5.17 0.13 7.57
N TRP A 110 -5.60 1.35 7.26
CA TRP A 110 -5.18 2.60 7.86
C TRP A 110 -6.42 3.38 8.27
N ASN A 111 -6.31 4.14 9.36
CA ASN A 111 -7.29 5.17 9.63
C ASN A 111 -6.93 6.39 8.76
N CYS A 112 -7.81 6.76 7.84
CA CYS A 112 -7.52 7.80 6.85
C CYS A 112 -7.40 9.19 7.49
N LEU A 113 -7.99 9.41 8.67
CA LEU A 113 -7.95 10.67 9.41
C LEU A 113 -6.79 10.75 10.41
N SER A 114 -6.05 9.66 10.66
CA SER A 114 -4.93 9.67 11.60
C SER A 114 -3.59 9.92 10.90
N ASP A 115 -2.53 10.17 11.68
CA ASP A 115 -1.18 10.49 11.20
C ASP A 115 -0.39 9.25 10.77
N GLY A 116 -0.97 8.38 9.95
CA GLY A 116 -0.17 7.31 9.35
C GLY A 116 -0.22 5.95 10.06
N VAL A 117 -1.07 5.76 11.07
CA VAL A 117 -1.02 4.53 11.88
C VAL A 117 -1.68 3.35 11.17
N CYS A 118 -0.87 2.33 10.83
CA CYS A 118 -1.35 1.05 10.32
C CYS A 118 -2.19 0.36 11.40
N THR A 119 -3.49 0.21 11.13
CA THR A 119 -4.43 -0.45 12.07
C THR A 119 -4.37 -1.96 11.93
N ARG A 120 -4.17 -2.48 10.71
CA ARG A 120 -4.14 -3.93 10.46
C ARG A 120 -3.27 -4.29 9.26
N THR A 121 -2.58 -5.42 9.35
CA THR A 121 -1.89 -6.04 8.21
C THR A 121 -2.49 -7.43 7.97
N LEU A 122 -2.95 -7.67 6.75
CA LEU A 122 -3.53 -8.93 6.31
C LEU A 122 -2.49 -9.65 5.43
N ARG A 123 -2.10 -10.86 5.85
CA ARG A 123 -1.07 -11.69 5.19
C ARG A 123 -1.66 -13.01 4.71
N GLN A 124 -2.77 -12.94 3.99
CA GLN A 124 -3.49 -14.12 3.50
C GLN A 124 -3.19 -14.44 2.03
N HIS A 125 -2.65 -13.48 1.29
CA HIS A 125 -2.26 -13.70 -0.11
C HIS A 125 -0.87 -14.33 -0.18
N SER A 126 -0.70 -15.27 -1.09
CA SER A 126 0.57 -15.96 -1.36
C SER A 126 1.35 -15.36 -2.53
N ASP A 127 0.76 -14.39 -3.22
CA ASP A 127 1.30 -13.72 -4.40
C ASP A 127 0.89 -12.24 -4.40
N TYR A 128 1.36 -11.48 -5.39
CA TYR A 128 1.17 -10.03 -5.50
C TYR A 128 -0.31 -9.66 -5.52
N VAL A 129 -0.68 -8.66 -4.72
CA VAL A 129 -2.04 -8.15 -4.68
C VAL A 129 -2.10 -6.92 -5.59
N THR A 130 -2.79 -7.06 -6.71
CA THR A 130 -2.74 -6.10 -7.82
C THR A 130 -3.87 -5.06 -7.80
N CYS A 131 -4.99 -5.37 -7.16
CA CYS A 131 -6.15 -4.48 -7.15
C CYS A 131 -7.01 -4.69 -5.90
N LEU A 132 -7.81 -3.68 -5.59
CA LEU A 132 -8.83 -3.69 -4.55
C LEU A 132 -10.17 -3.21 -5.08
N ALA A 133 -11.25 -3.63 -4.43
CA ALA A 133 -12.58 -3.11 -4.66
C ALA A 133 -13.28 -2.89 -3.32
N ALA A 134 -13.95 -1.75 -3.17
CA ALA A 134 -14.81 -1.47 -2.04
C ALA A 134 -16.25 -1.30 -2.51
N ALA A 135 -17.17 -1.91 -1.79
CA ALA A 135 -18.59 -1.62 -1.94
C ALA A 135 -18.93 -0.43 -1.03
N GLY A 136 -19.45 0.64 -1.62
CA GLY A 136 -20.04 1.74 -0.85
C GLY A 136 -21.26 1.23 -0.08
N LYS A 137 -21.51 1.76 1.12
CA LYS A 137 -22.81 1.56 1.76
C LYS A 137 -23.84 2.31 0.92
N ASN A 138 -24.80 1.61 0.34
CA ASN A 138 -25.96 2.22 -0.31
C ASN A 138 -26.68 3.09 0.73
N CYS A 139 -26.60 4.41 0.59
CA CYS A 139 -27.27 5.37 1.48
C CYS A 139 -28.77 5.56 1.15
N HIS A 140 -29.32 4.78 0.23
CA HIS A 140 -30.76 4.74 -0.03
C HIS A 140 -31.45 3.80 0.99
N ALA A 141 -31.67 4.29 2.20
CA ALA A 141 -32.72 3.77 3.07
C ALA A 141 -34.03 4.48 2.68
N PHE A 142 -35.03 3.71 2.27
CA PHE A 142 -36.40 4.16 1.95
C PHE A 142 -37.20 4.43 3.23
#